data_AF-A0A1L9V1V6-F1
#
_entry.id   AF-A0A1L9V1V6-F1
#
_cell.length_a   1.000
_cell.length_b   1.000
_cell.length_c   1.000
_cell.angle_alpha   90.00
_cell.angle_beta   90.00
_cell.angle_gamma   90.00
#
_symmetry.space_group_name_H-M   'P 1'
#
loop_
_entity.id
_entity.type
_entity.pdbx_description
1 polymer ?
#
loop_
_entity_poly.entity_id
_entity_poly.type
_entity_poly.pdbx_seq_one_letter_code
_entity_poly.pdbx_strand_id
1 'polypeptide(L)'
;MADVLRRRGIYKTHWIHPLSQALGIAYRQTSLETLSAKAGVAYSYTVDFAGTSIKRRYPRVVEGRIQGTTPHLSTKDKADGQKVVTVGFHARNGTRYLSIHAHGDGTWKEFLSRAGKAVSRKDSFPRRLNRSC
;
A
#
# COMPACT_ATOMS: atom_id res chain seq x y z
N MET A 1 -20.64 -42.36 -49.95
CA MET A 1 -19.21 -42.69 -49.74
C MET A 1 -18.82 -42.17 -48.39
N ALA A 2 -18.43 -43.07 -47.49
CA ALA A 2 -18.02 -42.78 -46.12
C ALA A 2 -16.54 -42.37 -46.08
N ASP A 3 -16.20 -41.40 -45.22
CA ASP A 3 -14.89 -41.24 -44.56
C ASP A 3 -15.04 -40.09 -43.54
N VAL A 4 -15.31 -40.33 -42.26
CA VAL A 4 -14.38 -40.67 -41.17
C VAL A 4 -13.16 -39.74 -41.13
N LEU A 5 -13.10 -38.82 -40.16
CA LEU A 5 -11.90 -38.49 -39.36
C LEU A 5 -12.24 -37.57 -38.16
N ARG A 6 -12.60 -38.24 -37.05
CA ARG A 6 -12.07 -38.09 -35.68
C ARG A 6 -11.58 -36.71 -35.16
N ARG A 7 -12.35 -36.23 -34.18
CA ARG A 7 -11.96 -35.76 -32.83
C ARG A 7 -10.70 -34.89 -32.68
N ARG A 8 -10.91 -33.66 -32.18
CA ARG A 8 -10.18 -33.10 -31.02
C ARG A 8 -10.94 -31.89 -30.45
N GLY A 9 -11.75 -32.15 -29.43
CA GLY A 9 -12.22 -31.12 -28.51
C GLY A 9 -11.04 -30.62 -27.69
N ILE A 10 -10.81 -29.30 -27.72
CA ILE A 10 -9.93 -28.62 -26.78
C ILE A 10 -10.81 -27.59 -26.07
N TYR A 11 -11.40 -28.01 -24.96
CA TYR A 11 -11.94 -27.13 -23.95
C TYR A 11 -10.77 -26.36 -23.36
N LYS A 12 -10.56 -25.12 -23.82
CA LYS A 12 -9.69 -24.16 -23.14
C LYS A 12 -10.50 -23.60 -21.97
N THR A 13 -10.49 -24.31 -20.85
CA THR A 13 -10.85 -23.78 -19.54
C THR A 13 -9.93 -22.60 -19.25
N HIS A 14 -10.40 -21.38 -19.54
CA HIS A 14 -9.80 -20.18 -18.96
C HIS A 14 -10.20 -20.16 -17.50
N TRP A 15 -9.23 -20.50 -16.65
CA TRP A 15 -9.27 -20.15 -15.24
C TRP A 15 -9.46 -18.64 -15.14
N ILE A 16 -10.64 -18.21 -14.71
CA ILE A 16 -10.85 -16.83 -14.27
C ILE A 16 -10.01 -16.69 -13.01
N HIS A 17 -8.89 -15.97 -13.13
CA HIS A 17 -8.09 -15.60 -11.96
C HIS A 17 -9.00 -14.84 -10.98
N PRO A 18 -9.09 -15.28 -9.71
CA PRO A 18 -9.95 -14.63 -8.75
C PRO A 18 -9.37 -13.26 -8.37
N LEU A 19 -10.21 -12.22 -8.52
CA LEU A 19 -10.16 -10.97 -7.75
C LEU A 19 -8.79 -10.27 -7.66
N SER A 20 -8.34 -9.67 -8.76
CA SER A 20 -7.53 -8.44 -8.68
C SER A 20 -8.43 -7.28 -8.23
N GLN A 21 -8.84 -7.29 -6.96
CA GLN A 21 -9.38 -6.09 -6.33
C GLN A 21 -8.28 -5.02 -6.47
N ALA A 22 -8.53 -3.95 -7.22
CA ALA A 22 -7.58 -2.86 -7.38
C ALA A 22 -7.10 -2.46 -5.98
N LEU A 23 -5.80 -2.67 -5.69
CA LEU A 23 -5.19 -2.45 -4.38
C LEU A 23 -5.07 -0.94 -4.03
N GLY A 24 -5.98 -0.13 -4.57
CA GLY A 24 -6.00 1.30 -4.39
C GLY A 24 -6.32 1.67 -2.96
N ILE A 25 -5.51 2.57 -2.41
CA ILE A 25 -5.82 3.31 -1.19
C ILE A 25 -6.57 4.59 -1.60
N ALA A 26 -7.62 4.94 -0.87
CA ALA A 26 -8.26 6.24 -1.06
C ALA A 26 -7.39 7.35 -0.45
N TYR A 27 -6.99 8.35 -1.25
CA TYR A 27 -6.24 9.49 -0.76
C TYR A 27 -7.17 10.64 -0.34
N ARG A 28 -6.95 11.20 0.85
CA ARG A 28 -7.74 12.32 1.41
C ARG A 28 -6.86 13.50 1.79
N GLN A 29 -7.53 14.63 2.06
CA GLN A 29 -6.97 15.99 2.27
C GLN A 29 -6.35 16.57 1.01
N THR A 30 -5.50 15.80 0.32
CA THR A 30 -4.95 16.12 -1.00
C THR A 30 -5.06 14.87 -1.88
N SER A 31 -5.42 15.03 -3.16
CA SER A 31 -5.36 13.96 -4.15
C SER A 31 -3.92 13.74 -4.65
N LEU A 32 -3.66 12.57 -5.25
CA LEU A 32 -2.37 12.31 -5.92
C LEU A 32 -2.12 13.29 -7.08
N GLU A 33 -3.18 13.71 -7.79
CA GLU A 33 -3.09 14.71 -8.86
C GLU A 33 -2.62 16.07 -8.33
N THR A 34 -3.25 16.57 -7.26
CA THR A 34 -2.84 17.83 -6.64
C THR A 34 -1.44 17.73 -6.04
N LEU A 35 -1.06 16.57 -5.51
CA LEU A 35 0.30 16.33 -5.05
C LEU A 35 1.29 16.37 -6.23
N SER A 36 0.98 15.71 -7.34
CA SER A 36 1.79 15.73 -8.56
C SER A 36 2.01 17.17 -9.07
N ALA A 37 0.93 17.95 -9.14
CA ALA A 37 0.98 19.33 -9.62
C ALA A 37 1.82 20.27 -8.72
N LYS A 38 1.86 20.03 -7.41
CA LYS A 38 2.50 20.94 -6.43
C LYS A 38 3.88 20.49 -5.95
N ALA A 39 4.07 19.19 -5.71
CA ALA A 39 5.33 18.62 -5.24
C ALA A 39 6.17 18.05 -6.39
N GLY A 40 5.54 17.70 -7.50
CA GLY A 40 6.14 16.99 -8.62
C GLY A 40 5.63 15.56 -8.75
N VAL A 41 5.56 15.07 -9.99
CA VAL A 41 5.04 13.74 -10.34
C VAL A 41 5.71 12.61 -9.56
N ALA A 42 7.02 12.73 -9.32
CA ALA A 42 7.78 11.70 -8.64
C ALA A 42 7.35 11.48 -7.18
N TYR A 43 6.89 12.53 -6.47
CA TYR A 43 6.30 12.37 -5.14
C TYR A 43 4.96 11.64 -5.19
N SER A 44 4.10 11.98 -6.16
CA SER A 44 2.81 11.30 -6.32
C SER A 44 2.99 9.81 -6.64
N TYR A 45 3.95 9.48 -7.52
CA TYR A 45 4.32 8.11 -7.85
C TYR A 45 4.83 7.34 -6.62
N THR A 46 5.73 7.96 -5.86
CA THR A 46 6.26 7.36 -4.63
C THR A 46 5.16 7.10 -3.61
N VAL A 47 4.23 8.05 -3.43
CA VAL A 47 3.12 7.91 -2.49
C VAL A 47 2.15 6.80 -2.91
N ASP A 48 1.85 6.67 -4.20
CA ASP A 48 0.98 5.61 -4.73
C ASP A 48 1.61 4.22 -4.60
N PHE A 49 2.89 4.12 -4.98
CA PHE A 49 3.65 2.88 -4.89
C PHE A 49 3.82 2.42 -3.43
N ALA A 50 4.19 3.35 -2.54
CA ALA A 50 4.25 3.08 -1.10
C ALA A 50 2.89 2.66 -0.55
N GLY A 51 1.81 3.35 -0.96
CA GLY A 51 0.44 3.01 -0.57
C GLY A 51 0.07 1.57 -0.93
N THR A 52 0.32 1.16 -2.16
CA THR A 52 0.07 -0.21 -2.63
C THR A 52 0.91 -1.24 -1.85
N SER A 53 2.18 -0.94 -1.55
CA SER A 53 3.04 -1.78 -0.71
C SER A 53 2.51 -1.92 0.73
N ILE A 54 2.05 -0.81 1.32
CA ILE A 54 1.52 -0.75 2.68
C ILE A 54 0.19 -1.48 2.77
N LYS A 55 -0.71 -1.31 1.80
CA LYS A 55 -2.01 -2.02 1.76
C LYS A 55 -1.83 -3.53 1.79
N ARG A 56 -0.80 -4.05 1.09
CA ARG A 56 -0.47 -5.49 1.08
C ARG A 56 -0.04 -6.00 2.45
N ARG A 57 0.80 -5.24 3.18
CA ARG A 57 1.26 -5.61 4.53
C ARG A 57 0.22 -5.36 5.61
N TYR A 58 -0.62 -4.35 5.43
CA TYR A 58 -1.67 -3.96 6.38
C TYR A 58 -3.02 -3.90 5.67
N PRO A 59 -3.69 -5.04 5.42
CA PRO A 59 -4.95 -5.08 4.67
C PRO A 59 -6.07 -4.22 5.27
N ARG A 60 -5.99 -3.89 6.56
CA ARG A 60 -6.94 -3.01 7.26
C ARG A 60 -6.78 -1.53 6.92
N VAL A 61 -5.65 -1.12 6.35
CA VAL A 61 -5.45 0.25 5.83
C VAL A 61 -6.38 0.44 4.64
N VAL A 62 -7.12 1.54 4.61
CA VAL A 62 -8.03 1.89 3.50
C VAL A 62 -7.81 3.31 2.99
N GLU A 63 -7.08 4.12 3.74
CA GLU A 63 -6.94 5.55 3.49
C GLU A 63 -5.50 6.02 3.67
N GLY A 64 -5.05 6.90 2.77
CA GLY A 64 -3.81 7.67 2.86
C GLY A 64 -4.12 9.15 3.00
N ARG A 65 -3.60 9.80 4.04
CA ARG A 65 -3.81 11.23 4.33
C ARG A 65 -2.53 11.99 4.04
N ILE A 66 -2.53 12.78 2.96
CA ILE A 66 -1.37 13.58 2.55
C ILE A 66 -1.39 14.88 3.36
N GLN A 67 -0.36 15.10 4.18
CA GLN A 67 -0.34 16.14 5.21
C GLN A 67 0.17 17.51 4.72
N GLY A 68 0.23 17.70 3.41
CA GLY A 68 0.75 18.90 2.77
C GLY A 68 1.37 18.56 1.41
N THR A 69 1.54 19.58 0.58
CA THR A 69 2.08 19.43 -0.79
C THR A 69 3.44 20.06 -0.97
N THR A 70 3.98 20.76 0.03
CA THR A 70 5.31 21.35 -0.02
C THR A 70 6.33 20.36 0.54
N PRO A 71 7.28 19.86 -0.27
CA PRO A 71 8.36 19.01 0.22
C PRO A 71 9.22 19.77 1.23
N HIS A 72 9.51 19.14 2.37
CA HIS A 72 10.24 19.74 3.48
C HIS A 72 11.25 18.75 4.07
N LEU A 73 12.21 19.23 4.85
CA LEU A 73 13.12 18.34 5.57
C LEU A 73 12.39 17.66 6.73
N SER A 74 12.74 16.40 6.98
CA SER A 74 12.13 15.66 8.08
C SER A 74 12.55 16.21 9.45
N THR A 75 11.59 16.54 10.30
CA THR A 75 11.86 16.85 11.71
C THR A 75 12.07 15.59 12.56
N LYS A 76 11.60 14.44 12.05
CA LYS A 76 11.65 13.16 12.75
C LYS A 76 12.91 12.35 12.44
N ASP A 77 13.40 12.46 11.21
CA ASP A 77 14.65 11.82 10.77
C ASP A 77 15.60 12.90 10.24
N LYS A 78 16.34 13.51 11.17
CA LYS A 78 17.25 14.62 10.87
C LYS A 78 18.51 14.17 10.10
N ALA A 79 18.79 12.86 10.08
CA ALA A 79 19.88 12.31 9.29
C ALA A 79 19.50 12.17 7.82
N ASP A 80 18.20 12.23 7.50
CA ASP A 80 17.72 12.26 6.13
C ASP A 80 17.83 13.67 5.55
N GLY A 81 18.77 13.86 4.62
CA GLY A 81 18.96 15.11 3.89
C GLY A 81 17.94 15.34 2.78
N GLN A 82 17.06 14.37 2.49
CA GLN A 82 16.10 14.50 1.40
C GLN A 82 14.84 15.26 1.81
N LYS A 83 14.23 15.95 0.84
CA LYS A 83 12.91 16.57 1.03
C LYS A 83 11.82 15.51 0.95
N VAL A 84 10.89 15.58 1.89
CA VAL A 84 9.83 14.59 2.08
C VAL A 84 8.45 15.21 1.94
N VAL A 85 7.50 14.37 1.53
CA VAL A 85 6.06 14.59 1.77
C VAL A 85 5.58 13.55 2.77
N THR A 86 4.84 14.02 3.79
CA THR A 86 4.34 13.15 4.86
C THR A 86 2.96 12.62 4.53
N VAL A 87 2.78 11.30 4.58
CA VAL A 87 1.50 10.63 4.34
C VAL A 87 1.17 9.68 5.47
N GLY A 88 0.00 9.84 6.09
CA GLY A 88 -0.48 8.95 7.14
C GLY A 88 -1.43 7.88 6.62
N PHE A 89 -1.20 6.61 6.95
CA PHE A 89 -2.02 5.48 6.53
C PHE A 89 -2.96 5.01 7.63
N HIS A 90 -4.26 4.94 7.31
CA HIS A 90 -5.33 4.81 8.29
C HIS A 90 -6.24 3.62 7.97
N ALA A 91 -6.71 2.97 9.01
CA ALA A 91 -7.78 1.99 8.93
C ALA A 91 -9.15 2.69 8.81
N ARG A 92 -10.19 1.92 8.46
CA ARG A 92 -11.56 2.43 8.24
C ARG A 92 -12.12 3.22 9.43
N ASN A 93 -11.74 2.86 10.65
CA ASN A 93 -12.14 3.55 11.88
C ASN A 93 -11.30 4.81 12.19
N GLY A 94 -10.49 5.29 11.23
CA GLY A 94 -9.60 6.43 11.41
C GLY A 94 -8.33 6.15 12.23
N THR A 95 -8.09 4.92 12.69
CA THR A 95 -6.86 4.59 13.42
C THR A 95 -5.66 4.63 12.47
N ARG A 96 -4.68 5.51 12.74
CA ARG A 96 -3.42 5.55 12.00
C ARG A 96 -2.56 4.35 12.34
N TYR A 97 -2.13 3.59 11.33
CA TYR A 97 -1.23 2.44 11.49
C TYR A 97 0.23 2.87 11.35
N LEU A 98 0.53 3.70 10.37
CA LEU A 98 1.85 4.27 10.16
C LEU A 98 1.77 5.59 9.41
N SER A 99 2.88 6.31 9.37
CA SER A 99 3.11 7.37 8.40
C SER A 99 4.36 7.08 7.59
N ILE A 100 4.43 7.61 6.38
CA ILE A 100 5.66 7.62 5.60
C ILE A 100 6.18 9.04 5.43
N HIS A 101 7.49 9.12 5.22
CA HIS A 101 8.12 10.24 4.54
C HIS A 101 8.50 9.74 3.13
N ALA A 102 7.81 10.26 2.13
CA ALA A 102 8.03 9.91 0.72
C ALA A 102 9.01 10.90 0.09
N HIS A 103 10.03 10.39 -0.59
CA HIS A 103 11.00 11.18 -1.35
C HIS A 103 10.54 11.36 -2.80
N GLY A 104 11.19 12.29 -3.50
CA GLY A 104 11.00 12.48 -4.94
C GLY A 104 11.75 11.45 -5.79
N ASP A 105 12.52 10.54 -5.19
CA ASP A 105 13.37 9.57 -5.89
C ASP A 105 12.77 8.15 -5.97
N GLY A 106 11.53 7.96 -5.50
CA GLY A 106 10.89 6.64 -5.45
C GLY A 106 11.04 5.92 -4.11
N THR A 107 11.86 6.44 -3.18
CA THR A 107 12.07 5.83 -1.86
C THR A 107 11.17 6.44 -0.78
N TRP A 108 10.93 5.69 0.30
CA TRP A 108 10.21 6.20 1.46
C TRP A 108 10.70 5.54 2.75
N LYS A 109 10.52 6.26 3.86
CA LYS A 109 10.75 5.74 5.22
C LYS A 109 9.44 5.61 5.96
N GLU A 110 9.30 4.53 6.73
CA GLU A 110 8.08 4.22 7.48
C GLU A 110 8.21 4.47 8.96
N PHE A 111 7.16 4.99 9.56
CA PHE A 111 7.09 5.27 10.98
C PHE A 111 5.81 4.69 11.57
N LEU A 112 5.92 3.53 12.21
CA LEU A 112 4.80 2.85 12.84
C LEU A 112 4.21 3.66 13.99
N SER A 113 2.88 3.72 14.03
CA SER A 113 2.13 4.21 15.19
C SER A 113 2.12 3.15 16.31
N ARG A 114 1.57 3.50 17.47
CA ARG A 114 1.30 2.51 18.55
C ARG A 114 0.45 1.34 18.05
N ALA A 115 -0.62 1.63 17.28
CA ALA A 115 -1.48 0.62 16.70
C ALA A 115 -0.73 -0.22 15.64
N GLY A 116 0.07 0.41 14.78
CA GLY A 116 0.89 -0.30 13.79
C GLY A 116 1.87 -1.27 14.44
N LYS A 117 2.58 -0.85 15.50
CA LYS A 117 3.48 -1.70 16.28
C LYS A 117 2.75 -2.85 16.99
N ALA A 118 1.50 -2.67 17.40
CA ALA A 118 0.72 -3.74 18.02
C ALA A 118 0.29 -4.81 17.00
N VAL A 119 0.00 -4.40 15.77
CA VAL A 119 -0.33 -5.32 14.67
C VAL A 119 0.92 -6.05 14.19
N SER A 120 2.03 -5.34 13.93
CA SER A 120 3.27 -5.97 13.44
C SER A 120 3.80 -7.04 14.39
N ARG A 121 3.67 -6.82 15.71
CA ARG A 121 4.07 -7.80 16.74
C ARG A 121 3.21 -9.06 16.76
N LYS A 122 1.94 -8.96 16.38
CA LYS A 122 1.03 -10.12 16.27
C LYS A 122 1.34 -10.97 15.04
N ASP A 123 1.87 -10.37 13.99
CA ASP A 123 2.28 -11.11 12.79
C ASP A 123 3.66 -11.77 12.98
N SER A 124 4.54 -11.22 13.82
CA SER A 124 5.86 -11.79 14.13
C SER A 124 5.84 -12.91 15.18
N PHE A 125 4.75 -13.06 15.93
CA PHE A 125 4.53 -14.20 16.83
C PHE A 125 3.34 -15.00 16.29
N PRO A 126 3.55 -16.12 15.56
CA PRO A 126 2.44 -16.99 15.24
C PRO A 126 1.75 -17.33 16.56
N ARG A 127 0.43 -17.16 16.61
CA ARG A 127 -0.37 -17.55 17.78
C ARG A 127 0.08 -18.97 18.12
N ARG A 128 0.77 -19.15 19.25
CA ARG A 128 0.95 -20.49 19.82
C ARG A 128 -0.44 -21.07 19.85
N LEU A 129 -0.66 -22.14 19.09
CA LEU A 129 -1.86 -22.94 19.22
C LEU A 129 -2.07 -23.16 20.71
N ASN A 130 -3.24 -22.77 21.22
CA ASN A 130 -3.71 -23.23 22.51
C ASN A 130 -3.54 -24.75 22.53
N ARG A 131 -2.56 -25.23 23.30
CA ARG A 131 -2.62 -26.59 23.83
C ARG A 131 -3.55 -26.48 25.03
N SER A 132 -4.80 -26.84 24.80
CA SER A 132 -5.70 -27.30 25.86
C SER A 132 -5.02 -28.51 26.50
N CYS A 133 -4.71 -28.41 27.79
CA CYS A 133 -4.60 -29.54 28.71
C CYS A 133 -5.61 -29.27 29.82
#